data_AF-A0A552C1J2-F1
#
_entry.id   AF-A0A552C1J2-F1
#
_cell.length_a   1.000
_cell.length_b   1.000
_cell.length_c   1.000
_cell.angle_alpha   90.00
_cell.angle_beta   90.00
_cell.angle_gamma   90.00
#
_symmetry.space_group_name_H-M   'P 1'
#
loop_
_entity.id
_entity.type
_entity.pdbx_description
1 polymer ?
#
loop_
_entity_poly.entity_id
_entity_poly.type
_entity_poly.pdbx_seq_one_letter_code
_entity_poly.pdbx_strand_id
1 'polypeptide(L)'
;MLVAIHTIAKSSGLPAKFQLKVKSLKKSNETIYNKTNAVLFPKTATMTSSPVKSLTSQTVTTQHLPPLENGDRLIRPEFERRYQAMPGLKKAELIEGVVYMASPLRFKFHAEPHGNLVGWLWTYKVATPQVQMGIEPTVRLDIDNELQPDGVLLISQESGGKSTLSVEGYLEGSPELVVEIAASSAAIDLGDKKRAYRRSGIQEYLVWQVFDQKIDWFNLENGDYISLLPNQEGVICSLVFPGLWLDISAMLNGNMSRVLDILKAGINSVEHQEFIQKLTATQSGEAK
;
A
#
# COMPACT_ATOMS: atom_id res chain seq x y z
N MET A 1 2.12 7.86 -63.10
CA MET A 1 1.25 7.11 -64.05
C MET A 1 0.60 6.00 -63.22
N LEU A 2 -0.42 6.31 -62.40
CA LEU A 2 -1.85 6.49 -62.70
C LEU A 2 -2.48 5.28 -63.41
N VAL A 3 -3.48 4.65 -62.76
CA VAL A 3 -4.78 4.11 -63.23
C VAL A 3 -5.24 3.11 -62.12
N ALA A 4 -6.15 3.42 -61.18
CA ALA A 4 -7.59 3.72 -61.22
C ALA A 4 -8.51 2.49 -61.34
N ILE A 5 -9.34 2.23 -60.31
CA ILE A 5 -10.69 1.64 -60.46
C ILE A 5 -11.68 2.31 -59.48
N HIS A 6 -12.52 3.15 -60.09
CA HIS A 6 -13.97 3.39 -59.93
C HIS A 6 -14.71 3.39 -58.57
N THR A 7 -15.39 4.53 -58.40
CA THR A 7 -16.42 5.01 -57.46
C THR A 7 -17.83 4.43 -57.67
N ILE A 8 -18.61 4.26 -56.58
CA ILE A 8 -20.06 4.60 -56.42
C ILE A 8 -20.26 4.89 -54.90
N ALA A 9 -20.40 6.11 -54.37
CA ALA A 9 -21.42 7.17 -54.45
C ALA A 9 -22.65 7.03 -53.49
N LYS A 10 -22.64 7.90 -52.45
CA LYS A 10 -23.77 8.63 -51.77
C LYS A 10 -24.80 7.80 -50.97
N SER A 11 -25.39 8.23 -49.85
CA SER A 11 -25.43 9.44 -49.00
C SER A 11 -26.08 9.00 -47.66
N SER A 12 -25.80 9.56 -46.48
CA SER A 12 -26.43 10.79 -45.98
C SER A 12 -25.92 11.15 -44.57
N GLY A 13 -25.79 12.45 -44.26
CA GLY A 13 -25.86 13.00 -42.89
C GLY A 13 -24.55 13.30 -42.13
N LEU A 14 -23.98 14.49 -42.32
CA LEU A 14 -23.13 15.21 -41.34
C LEU A 14 -24.01 16.03 -40.38
N PRO A 15 -23.52 16.74 -39.31
CA PRO A 15 -22.16 16.96 -38.79
C PRO A 15 -22.08 16.65 -37.25
N ALA A 16 -21.00 16.76 -36.46
CA ALA A 16 -20.05 17.86 -36.33
C ALA A 16 -18.77 17.44 -35.57
N LYS A 17 -17.70 18.14 -35.93
CA LYS A 17 -16.33 18.01 -35.48
C LYS A 17 -16.16 18.56 -34.07
N PHE A 18 -15.55 17.81 -33.16
CA PHE A 18 -14.81 18.38 -32.03
C PHE A 18 -13.33 18.44 -32.41
N GLN A 19 -12.86 19.65 -32.75
CA GLN A 19 -11.43 19.96 -32.78
C GLN A 19 -10.98 20.32 -31.37
N LEU A 20 -10.10 19.51 -30.76
CA LEU A 20 -9.37 19.93 -29.58
C LEU A 20 -8.22 20.85 -30.00
N LYS A 21 -8.32 22.12 -29.59
CA LYS A 21 -7.33 23.16 -29.78
C LYS A 21 -6.31 23.07 -28.64
N VAL A 22 -5.12 22.56 -28.95
CA VAL A 22 -3.96 22.62 -28.03
C VAL A 22 -3.53 24.08 -27.91
N LYS A 23 -3.68 24.67 -26.71
CA LYS A 23 -3.06 25.95 -26.37
C LYS A 23 -1.95 25.71 -25.35
N SER A 24 -0.73 26.02 -25.79
CA SER A 24 0.46 26.18 -24.97
C SER A 24 0.36 27.44 -24.12
N LEU A 25 0.65 27.34 -22.82
CA LEU A 25 0.92 28.46 -21.92
C LEU A 25 2.06 28.06 -20.96
N LYS A 26 3.15 28.81 -21.02
CA LYS A 26 4.34 28.73 -20.15
C LYS A 26 4.21 29.71 -18.99
N LYS A 27 4.69 29.28 -17.81
CA LYS A 27 5.14 30.02 -16.60
C LYS A 27 4.05 30.87 -15.91
N SER A 28 3.98 31.01 -14.58
CA SER A 28 5.04 31.19 -13.57
C SER A 28 4.55 30.84 -12.16
N ASN A 29 5.51 30.51 -11.29
CA ASN A 29 5.38 30.44 -9.83
C ASN A 29 4.89 31.77 -9.24
N GLU A 30 4.03 31.73 -8.22
CA GLU A 30 4.18 32.57 -7.02
C GLU A 30 3.25 32.11 -5.88
N THR A 31 3.86 31.96 -4.71
CA THR A 31 3.28 31.62 -3.42
C THR A 31 2.70 32.88 -2.78
N ILE A 32 1.45 32.85 -2.30
CA ILE A 32 0.95 33.88 -1.37
C ILE A 32 0.31 33.23 -0.15
N TYR A 33 1.00 33.40 0.97
CA TYR A 33 0.60 33.10 2.34
C TYR A 33 -0.43 34.13 2.79
N ASN A 34 -1.60 33.71 3.28
CA ASN A 34 -2.62 34.63 3.80
C ASN A 34 -2.36 35.00 5.26
N LYS A 35 -2.41 36.31 5.49
CA LYS A 35 -2.17 37.03 6.74
C LYS A 35 -3.24 36.78 7.81
N THR A 36 -2.75 36.72 9.04
CA THR A 36 -3.41 36.72 10.34
C THR A 36 -4.16 38.04 10.62
N ASN A 37 -5.34 37.95 11.24
CA ASN A 37 -6.07 39.07 11.82
C ASN A 37 -5.45 39.50 13.15
N ALA A 38 -5.11 40.79 13.26
CA ALA A 38 -4.66 41.44 14.48
C ALA A 38 -5.84 42.11 15.20
N VAL A 39 -5.97 41.89 16.50
CA VAL A 39 -6.84 42.68 17.39
C VAL A 39 -5.97 43.42 18.40
N LEU A 40 -6.14 44.73 18.42
CA LEU A 40 -5.50 45.72 19.28
C LEU A 40 -6.16 45.76 20.67
N PHE A 41 -5.34 45.87 21.72
CA PHE A 41 -5.76 46.40 23.03
C PHE A 41 -4.69 47.37 23.59
N PRO A 42 -5.09 48.40 24.36
CA PRO A 42 -4.28 49.59 24.63
C PRO A 42 -3.32 49.47 25.83
N LYS A 43 -2.30 50.33 25.79
CA LYS A 43 -1.28 50.58 26.84
C LYS A 43 -1.88 51.31 28.05
N THR A 44 -1.50 50.91 29.27
CA THR A 44 -0.97 51.78 30.33
C THR A 44 -0.55 51.00 31.59
N ALA A 45 0.31 51.64 32.40
CA ALA A 45 0.72 51.38 33.78
C ALA A 45 2.05 50.62 34.00
N THR A 46 3.09 51.42 34.19
CA THR A 46 4.40 51.12 34.78
C THR A 46 4.23 50.73 36.25
N MET A 47 4.63 49.49 36.60
CA MET A 47 4.85 49.06 37.99
C MET A 47 6.26 48.45 38.09
N THR A 48 7.01 48.95 39.07
CA THR A 48 8.36 48.54 39.44
C THR A 48 8.40 47.05 39.81
N SER A 49 9.24 46.27 39.12
CA SER A 49 9.57 44.90 39.50
C SER A 49 11.08 44.70 39.58
N SER A 50 11.51 44.21 40.75
CA SER A 50 12.85 43.75 41.10
C SER A 50 13.35 42.66 40.14
N PRO A 51 14.67 42.48 39.96
CA PRO A 51 15.19 41.56 38.95
C PRO A 51 14.91 40.11 39.36
N VAL A 52 13.94 39.50 38.69
CA VAL A 52 13.78 38.04 38.65
C VAL A 52 14.97 37.50 37.87
N LYS A 53 15.79 36.68 38.52
CA LYS A 53 16.88 35.92 37.90
C LYS A 53 16.31 35.19 36.68
N SER A 54 16.77 35.61 35.51
CA SER A 54 16.59 34.95 34.23
C SER A 54 16.83 33.45 34.41
N LEU A 55 15.75 32.67 34.36
CA LEU A 55 15.83 31.26 34.05
C LEU A 55 16.38 31.20 32.64
N THR A 56 17.67 30.91 32.57
CA THR A 56 18.41 30.60 31.35
C THR A 56 17.53 29.70 30.50
N SER A 57 17.14 30.24 29.34
CA SER A 57 16.58 29.49 28.24
C SER A 57 17.43 28.23 28.06
N GLN A 58 16.88 27.07 28.41
CA GLN A 58 17.41 25.81 27.93
C GLN A 58 17.32 25.87 26.41
N THR A 59 18.44 26.23 25.80
CA THR A 59 18.73 25.98 24.41
C THR A 59 18.46 24.51 24.19
N VAL A 60 17.40 24.20 23.44
CA VAL A 60 17.21 22.86 22.88
C VAL A 60 18.41 22.66 21.97
N THR A 61 19.45 22.05 22.51
CA THR A 61 20.52 21.48 21.71
C THR A 61 19.84 20.61 20.69
N THR A 62 19.96 20.98 19.41
CA THR A 62 19.72 20.08 18.28
C THR A 62 20.67 18.90 18.49
N GLN A 63 20.22 17.91 19.27
CA GLN A 63 20.93 16.65 19.40
C GLN A 63 21.11 16.15 17.99
N HIS A 64 22.37 15.99 17.59
CA HIS A 64 22.73 15.40 16.32
C HIS A 64 22.19 13.96 16.33
N LEU A 65 20.96 13.78 15.84
CA LEU A 65 20.33 12.48 15.74
C LEU A 65 21.18 11.63 14.80
N PRO A 66 21.69 10.47 15.23
CA PRO A 66 22.41 9.58 14.32
C PRO A 66 21.46 9.14 13.19
N PRO A 67 21.94 9.04 11.94
CA PRO A 67 21.15 8.51 10.84
C PRO A 67 20.76 7.05 11.12
N LEU A 68 19.72 6.57 10.44
CA LEU A 68 19.40 5.16 10.38
C LEU A 68 20.47 4.41 9.59
N GLU A 69 21.02 3.36 10.20
CA GLU A 69 21.92 2.42 9.55
C GLU A 69 21.30 1.03 9.48
N ASN A 70 21.63 0.28 8.42
CA ASN A 70 21.15 -1.08 8.26
C ASN A 70 21.71 -1.97 9.39
N GLY A 71 20.83 -2.63 10.12
CA GLY A 71 21.19 -3.46 11.28
C GLY A 71 21.07 -2.74 12.63
N ASP A 72 20.76 -1.44 12.65
CA ASP A 72 20.43 -0.73 13.89
C ASP A 72 19.32 -1.44 14.65
N ARG A 73 19.43 -1.50 15.98
CA ARG A 73 18.41 -2.08 16.85
C ARG A 73 17.64 -0.99 17.56
N LEU A 74 16.38 -0.77 17.17
CA LEU A 74 15.55 0.34 17.60
C LEU A 74 14.13 -0.13 17.93
N ILE A 75 13.43 0.68 18.71
CA ILE A 75 11.96 0.64 18.77
C ILE A 75 11.38 1.69 17.82
N ARG A 76 10.13 1.48 17.40
CA ARG A 76 9.42 2.29 16.41
C ARG A 76 9.48 3.81 16.68
N PRO A 77 9.24 4.33 17.90
CA PRO A 77 9.31 5.78 18.13
C PRO A 77 10.68 6.40 17.85
N GLU A 78 11.77 5.66 18.09
CA GLU A 78 13.13 6.13 17.79
C GLU A 78 13.45 5.95 16.30
N PHE A 79 13.00 4.85 15.69
CA PHE A 79 13.09 4.64 14.24
C PHE A 79 12.42 5.77 13.47
N GLU A 80 11.17 6.10 13.79
CA GLU A 80 10.40 7.18 13.15
C GLU A 80 11.07 8.54 13.32
N ARG A 81 11.56 8.85 14.54
CA ARG A 81 12.30 10.10 14.81
C ARG A 81 13.52 10.24 13.90
N ARG A 82 14.31 9.18 13.75
CA ARG A 82 15.49 9.19 12.87
C ARG A 82 15.11 9.20 11.39
N TYR A 83 14.07 8.47 11.00
CA TYR A 83 13.55 8.47 9.63
C TYR A 83 13.12 9.87 9.19
N GLN A 84 12.35 10.58 10.02
CA GLN A 84 11.91 11.95 9.76
C GLN A 84 13.07 12.95 9.65
N ALA A 85 14.19 12.68 10.33
CA ALA A 85 15.41 13.47 10.23
C ALA A 85 16.24 13.17 8.96
N MET A 86 15.82 12.20 8.13
CA MET A 86 16.49 11.79 6.89
C MET A 86 15.60 12.02 5.64
N PRO A 87 15.33 13.27 5.24
CA PRO A 87 14.39 13.56 4.14
C PRO A 87 14.81 13.02 2.76
N GLY A 88 16.06 12.59 2.59
CA GLY A 88 16.55 11.96 1.35
C GLY A 88 16.44 10.43 1.33
N LEU A 89 16.07 9.81 2.45
CA LEU A 89 15.88 8.37 2.55
C LEU A 89 14.60 7.96 1.83
N LYS A 90 14.68 6.98 0.94
CA LYS A 90 13.54 6.55 0.12
C LYS A 90 12.64 5.53 0.81
N LYS A 91 13.23 4.51 1.44
CA LYS A 91 12.52 3.42 2.09
C LYS A 91 13.43 2.77 3.14
N ALA A 92 12.88 2.56 4.32
CA ALA A 92 13.45 1.73 5.38
C ALA A 92 12.30 1.07 6.15
N GLU A 93 12.56 -0.11 6.69
CA GLU A 93 11.60 -0.88 7.48
C GLU A 93 12.21 -1.18 8.84
N LEU A 94 11.38 -1.23 9.88
CA LEU A 94 11.74 -1.77 11.18
C LEU A 94 11.07 -3.15 11.31
N ILE A 95 11.87 -4.21 11.41
CA ILE A 95 11.38 -5.59 11.43
C ILE A 95 12.02 -6.30 12.62
N GLU A 96 11.21 -6.76 13.56
CA GLU A 96 11.67 -7.41 14.80
C GLU A 96 12.75 -6.56 15.53
N GLY A 97 12.53 -5.25 15.55
CA GLY A 97 13.41 -4.26 16.18
C GLY A 97 14.71 -4.00 15.43
N VAL A 98 14.87 -4.50 14.20
CA VAL A 98 16.07 -4.29 13.35
C VAL A 98 15.72 -3.40 12.17
N VAL A 99 16.55 -2.40 11.90
CA VAL A 99 16.41 -1.49 10.76
C VAL A 99 16.94 -2.16 9.50
N TYR A 100 16.10 -2.19 8.47
CA TYR A 100 16.45 -2.65 7.13
C TYR A 100 16.38 -1.49 6.14
N MET A 101 17.49 -1.24 5.44
CA MET A 101 17.58 -0.18 4.42
C MET A 101 17.31 -0.75 3.04
N ALA A 102 16.40 -0.14 2.28
CA ALA A 102 16.00 -0.68 0.98
C ALA A 102 17.14 -0.60 -0.06
N SER A 103 17.27 -1.67 -0.85
CA SER A 103 18.13 -1.68 -2.03
C SER A 103 17.39 -1.16 -3.27
N PRO A 104 18.10 -0.64 -4.29
CA PRO A 104 17.47 -0.25 -5.56
C PRO A 104 16.70 -1.41 -6.22
N LEU A 105 15.48 -1.12 -6.68
CA LEU A 105 14.60 -2.10 -7.31
C LEU A 105 14.96 -2.28 -8.79
N ARG A 106 15.11 -3.54 -9.22
CA ARG A 106 15.42 -3.89 -10.61
C ARG A 106 14.14 -4.10 -11.39
N PHE A 107 14.04 -3.54 -12.59
CA PHE A 107 12.81 -3.60 -13.40
C PHE A 107 12.29 -5.03 -13.59
N LYS A 108 13.14 -5.93 -14.10
CA LYS A 108 12.74 -7.31 -14.41
C LYS A 108 12.48 -8.21 -13.21
N PHE A 109 13.16 -7.94 -12.09
CA PHE A 109 13.13 -8.84 -10.94
C PHE A 109 12.23 -8.35 -9.81
N HIS A 110 11.79 -7.09 -9.84
CA HIS A 110 10.87 -6.54 -8.84
C HIS A 110 9.75 -5.74 -9.50
N ALA A 111 10.06 -4.67 -10.23
CA ALA A 111 9.03 -3.74 -10.70
C ALA A 111 7.99 -4.37 -11.66
N GLU A 112 8.41 -5.25 -12.56
CA GLU A 112 7.52 -5.97 -13.49
C GLU A 112 6.65 -7.01 -12.76
N PRO A 113 7.20 -7.93 -11.93
CA PRO A 113 6.39 -8.76 -11.02
C PRO A 113 5.44 -7.95 -10.14
N HIS A 114 5.88 -6.80 -9.62
CA HIS A 114 5.07 -5.91 -8.81
C HIS A 114 3.89 -5.35 -9.57
N GLY A 115 4.11 -4.85 -10.78
CA GLY A 115 3.03 -4.41 -11.66
C GLY A 115 1.99 -5.50 -11.94
N ASN A 116 2.44 -6.74 -12.16
CA ASN A 116 1.55 -7.88 -12.39
C ASN A 116 0.71 -8.22 -11.15
N LEU A 117 1.36 -8.29 -9.98
CA LEU A 117 0.73 -8.56 -8.69
C LEU A 117 -0.30 -7.46 -8.33
N VAL A 118 0.09 -6.19 -8.49
CA VAL A 118 -0.78 -5.03 -8.29
C VAL A 118 -1.97 -5.04 -9.25
N GLY A 119 -1.77 -5.42 -10.52
CA GLY A 119 -2.85 -5.55 -11.50
C GLY A 119 -3.89 -6.60 -11.11
N TRP A 120 -3.44 -7.75 -10.59
CA TRP A 120 -4.31 -8.80 -10.05
C TRP A 120 -5.08 -8.31 -8.81
N LEU A 121 -4.39 -7.76 -7.80
CA LEU A 121 -5.03 -7.25 -6.58
C LEU A 121 -6.02 -6.11 -6.86
N TRP A 122 -5.64 -5.17 -7.73
CA TRP A 122 -6.48 -4.03 -8.09
C TRP A 122 -7.77 -4.50 -8.77
N THR A 123 -7.67 -5.47 -9.69
CA THR A 123 -8.85 -6.01 -10.39
C THR A 123 -9.84 -6.63 -9.41
N TYR A 124 -9.35 -7.40 -8.43
CA TYR A 124 -10.19 -7.96 -7.38
C TYR A 124 -10.85 -6.88 -6.53
N LYS A 125 -10.06 -5.88 -6.08
CA LYS A 125 -10.55 -4.76 -5.28
C LYS A 125 -11.63 -3.96 -6.02
N VAL A 126 -11.51 -3.77 -7.34
CA VAL A 126 -12.53 -3.06 -8.13
C VAL A 126 -13.86 -3.81 -8.16
N ALA A 127 -13.81 -5.15 -8.17
CA ALA A 127 -15.00 -6.00 -8.20
C ALA A 127 -15.60 -6.30 -6.82
N THR A 128 -14.95 -5.87 -5.73
CA THR A 128 -15.32 -6.26 -4.37
C THR A 128 -15.56 -5.03 -3.50
N PRO A 129 -16.81 -4.57 -3.36
CA PRO A 129 -17.15 -3.47 -2.46
C PRO A 129 -16.62 -3.71 -1.04
N GLN A 130 -16.31 -2.63 -0.33
CA GLN A 130 -15.75 -2.66 1.02
C GLN A 130 -14.34 -3.24 1.15
N VAL A 131 -13.72 -3.70 0.05
CA VAL A 131 -12.29 -4.02 0.03
C VAL A 131 -11.49 -2.80 -0.44
N GLN A 132 -10.42 -2.50 0.28
CA GLN A 132 -9.43 -1.49 -0.07
C GLN A 132 -8.11 -2.17 -0.44
N MET A 133 -7.30 -1.47 -1.22
CA MET A 133 -6.01 -1.95 -1.68
C MET A 133 -5.00 -0.80 -1.62
N GLY A 134 -3.80 -1.10 -1.15
CA GLY A 134 -2.68 -0.17 -1.08
C GLY A 134 -1.41 -0.83 -1.63
N ILE A 135 -0.53 0.00 -2.18
CA ILE A 135 0.82 -0.39 -2.60
C ILE A 135 1.82 0.35 -1.72
N GLU A 136 2.85 -0.36 -1.25
CA GLU A 136 3.91 0.19 -0.42
C GLU A 136 3.43 1.06 0.78
N PRO A 137 2.35 0.71 1.50
CA PRO A 137 1.91 1.53 2.63
C PRO A 137 2.87 1.35 3.81
N THR A 138 3.06 2.39 4.62
CA THR A 138 3.61 2.21 5.98
C THR A 138 2.58 1.51 6.84
N VAL A 139 2.94 0.34 7.39
CA VAL A 139 2.12 -0.49 8.29
C VAL A 139 2.79 -0.58 9.65
N ARG A 140 2.16 0.06 10.64
CA ARG A 140 2.56 0.07 12.04
C ARG A 140 1.91 -1.11 12.77
N LEU A 141 2.65 -2.18 12.98
CA LEU A 141 2.13 -3.40 13.60
C LEU A 141 2.26 -3.38 15.13
N ASP A 142 3.45 -3.06 15.64
CA ASP A 142 3.72 -2.95 17.08
C ASP A 142 4.95 -2.06 17.35
N ILE A 143 5.46 -2.08 18.58
CA ILE A 143 6.58 -1.25 19.02
C ILE A 143 7.91 -1.62 18.34
N ASP A 144 8.02 -2.83 17.80
CA ASP A 144 9.24 -3.37 17.17
C ASP A 144 9.08 -3.53 15.65
N ASN A 145 7.89 -3.22 15.10
CA ASN A 145 7.53 -3.50 13.71
C ASN A 145 6.82 -2.33 13.03
N GLU A 146 7.49 -1.77 12.02
CA GLU A 146 6.96 -0.82 11.04
C GLU A 146 7.43 -1.23 9.65
N LEU A 147 6.54 -1.82 8.86
CA LEU A 147 6.86 -2.44 7.57
C LEU A 147 6.24 -1.67 6.41
N GLN A 148 6.77 -1.90 5.20
CA GLN A 148 6.32 -1.32 3.95
C GLN A 148 6.18 -2.41 2.88
N PRO A 149 5.15 -3.27 2.99
CA PRO A 149 4.95 -4.40 2.09
C PRO A 149 4.68 -3.95 0.65
N ASP A 150 4.99 -4.80 -0.33
CA ASP A 150 4.74 -4.47 -1.74
C ASP A 150 3.24 -4.28 -2.06
N GLY A 151 2.34 -4.94 -1.34
CA GLY A 151 0.90 -4.66 -1.42
C GLY A 151 0.09 -5.19 -0.26
N VAL A 152 -1.11 -4.63 -0.07
CA VAL A 152 -2.07 -5.06 0.94
C VAL A 152 -3.49 -5.10 0.38
N LEU A 153 -4.32 -6.00 0.91
CA LEU A 153 -5.78 -5.88 0.86
C LEU A 153 -6.33 -5.71 2.27
N LEU A 154 -7.29 -4.80 2.40
CA LEU A 154 -7.98 -4.50 3.63
C LEU A 154 -9.47 -4.68 3.44
N ILE A 155 -10.15 -5.21 4.44
CA ILE A 155 -11.60 -5.04 4.59
C ILE A 155 -11.83 -3.70 5.29
N SER A 156 -12.84 -2.94 4.87
CA SER A 156 -13.18 -1.67 5.51
C SER A 156 -13.56 -1.90 6.98
N GLN A 157 -13.25 -0.92 7.83
CA GLN A 157 -13.55 -1.01 9.26
C GLN A 157 -15.06 -1.16 9.49
N GLU A 158 -15.89 -0.50 8.67
CA GLU A 158 -17.34 -0.62 8.71
C GLU A 158 -17.83 -2.04 8.37
N SER A 159 -17.01 -2.83 7.68
CA SER A 159 -17.31 -4.22 7.31
C SER A 159 -16.55 -5.24 8.16
N GLY A 160 -16.01 -4.82 9.31
CA GLY A 160 -15.34 -5.70 10.28
C GLY A 160 -13.84 -5.90 10.02
N GLY A 161 -13.22 -5.08 9.17
CA GLY A 161 -11.77 -5.08 8.99
C GLY A 161 -11.00 -4.65 10.24
N LYS A 162 -9.76 -5.10 10.35
CA LYS A 162 -8.93 -4.92 11.57
C LYS A 162 -7.94 -3.75 11.50
N SER A 163 -7.81 -3.13 10.32
CA SER A 163 -6.87 -2.02 10.11
C SER A 163 -7.57 -0.68 10.23
N THR A 164 -6.86 0.30 10.80
CA THR A 164 -7.29 1.70 10.91
C THR A 164 -6.23 2.61 10.31
N LEU A 165 -6.55 3.89 10.13
CA LEU A 165 -5.59 4.92 9.74
C LEU A 165 -5.20 5.77 10.95
N SER A 166 -3.91 6.01 11.11
CA SER A 166 -3.40 7.01 12.06
C SER A 166 -3.80 8.43 11.62
N VAL A 167 -3.56 9.42 12.49
CA VAL A 167 -3.80 10.84 12.15
C VAL A 167 -2.95 11.28 10.96
N GLU A 168 -1.75 10.72 10.81
CA GLU A 168 -0.85 10.97 9.67
C GLU A 168 -1.25 10.19 8.40
N GLY A 169 -2.20 9.26 8.52
CA GLY A 169 -2.68 8.42 7.42
C GLY A 169 -1.89 7.13 7.21
N TYR A 170 -1.11 6.67 8.19
CA TYR A 170 -0.45 5.36 8.14
C TYR A 170 -1.38 4.25 8.57
N LEU A 171 -1.19 3.04 8.04
CA LEU A 171 -1.98 1.88 8.47
C LEU A 171 -1.53 1.44 9.86
N GLU A 172 -2.50 1.26 10.75
CA GLU A 172 -2.33 0.69 12.08
C GLU A 172 -3.18 -0.58 12.19
N GLY A 173 -2.65 -1.59 12.86
CA GLY A 173 -3.29 -2.91 12.93
C GLY A 173 -2.91 -3.80 11.76
N SER A 174 -3.71 -4.86 11.56
CA SER A 174 -3.31 -6.00 10.75
C SER A 174 -4.12 -6.07 9.47
N PRO A 175 -3.51 -5.78 8.31
CA PRO A 175 -4.13 -6.05 7.02
C PRO A 175 -4.60 -7.51 6.93
N GLU A 176 -5.71 -7.74 6.24
CA GLU A 176 -6.21 -9.08 6.01
C GLU A 176 -5.29 -9.90 5.09
N LEU A 177 -4.71 -9.27 4.06
CA LEU A 177 -3.68 -9.86 3.19
C LEU A 177 -2.49 -8.91 3.05
N VAL A 178 -1.29 -9.47 3.19
CA VAL A 178 -0.03 -8.83 2.79
C VAL A 178 0.62 -9.64 1.67
N VAL A 179 1.18 -8.94 0.68
CA VAL A 179 1.97 -9.54 -0.40
C VAL A 179 3.37 -8.93 -0.48
N GLU A 180 4.38 -9.77 -0.70
CA GLU A 180 5.79 -9.38 -0.81
C GLU A 180 6.46 -10.03 -2.02
N ILE A 181 7.41 -9.32 -2.63
CA ILE A 181 8.20 -9.79 -3.77
C ILE A 181 9.66 -9.91 -3.32
N ALA A 182 10.06 -11.16 -3.08
CA ALA A 182 11.43 -11.53 -2.79
C ALA A 182 12.25 -11.53 -4.10
N ALA A 183 12.65 -10.34 -4.55
CA ALA A 183 13.49 -10.10 -5.72
C ALA A 183 15.00 -10.32 -5.47
N SER A 184 15.35 -10.88 -4.30
CA SER A 184 16.71 -11.23 -3.87
C SER A 184 16.68 -12.49 -3.00
N SER A 185 17.19 -12.44 -1.77
CA SER A 185 17.06 -13.56 -0.84
C SER A 185 15.69 -13.55 -0.19
N ALA A 186 14.94 -14.65 -0.32
CA ALA A 186 13.67 -14.84 0.37
C ALA A 186 13.83 -15.03 1.90
N ALA A 187 15.06 -15.02 2.43
CA ALA A 187 15.32 -15.26 3.84
C ALA A 187 14.70 -14.20 4.77
N ILE A 188 14.61 -12.94 4.33
CA ILE A 188 13.98 -11.88 5.13
C ILE A 188 12.46 -12.05 5.10
N ASP A 189 11.87 -12.18 3.90
CA ASP A 189 10.43 -12.30 3.71
C ASP A 189 9.87 -13.58 4.37
N LEU A 190 10.51 -14.73 4.16
CA LEU A 190 10.12 -16.00 4.77
C LEU A 190 10.65 -16.20 6.21
N GLY A 191 11.48 -15.28 6.69
CA GLY A 191 12.07 -15.29 8.02
C GLY A 191 11.42 -14.26 8.93
N ASP A 192 12.07 -13.10 9.08
CA ASP A 192 11.71 -12.07 10.07
C ASP A 192 10.34 -11.45 9.76
N LYS A 193 10.07 -11.11 8.49
CA LYS A 193 8.76 -10.56 8.08
C LYS A 193 7.63 -11.54 8.31
N LYS A 194 7.79 -12.79 7.88
CA LYS A 194 6.81 -13.87 8.15
C LYS A 194 6.51 -14.00 9.64
N ARG A 195 7.52 -13.92 10.52
CA ARG A 195 7.30 -13.98 11.98
C ARG A 195 6.57 -12.76 12.52
N ALA A 196 6.92 -11.56 12.06
CA ALA A 196 6.24 -10.32 12.44
C ALA A 196 4.76 -10.36 12.03
N TYR A 197 4.47 -10.63 10.75
CA TYR A 197 3.10 -10.71 10.24
C TYR A 197 2.25 -11.77 10.95
N ARG A 198 2.82 -12.94 11.21
CA ARG A 198 2.16 -14.02 11.96
C ARG A 198 1.79 -13.56 13.38
N ARG A 199 2.73 -12.94 14.11
CA ARG A 199 2.52 -12.46 15.48
C ARG A 199 1.50 -11.32 15.53
N SER A 200 1.46 -10.49 14.50
CA SER A 200 0.48 -9.41 14.38
C SER A 200 -0.89 -9.90 13.92
N GLY A 201 -1.04 -11.17 13.54
CA GLY A 201 -2.36 -11.72 13.19
C GLY A 201 -2.84 -11.39 11.78
N ILE A 202 -1.91 -11.11 10.85
CA ILE A 202 -2.22 -10.96 9.42
C ILE A 202 -2.72 -12.30 8.89
N GLN A 203 -3.93 -12.32 8.34
CA GLN A 203 -4.65 -13.57 8.09
C GLN A 203 -4.07 -14.33 6.89
N GLU A 204 -3.69 -13.62 5.83
CA GLU A 204 -3.00 -14.22 4.70
C GLU A 204 -1.71 -13.49 4.35
N TYR A 205 -0.70 -14.27 3.95
CA TYR A 205 0.60 -13.74 3.56
C TYR A 205 1.10 -14.43 2.29
N LEU A 206 1.34 -13.67 1.23
CA LEU A 206 1.86 -14.17 -0.04
C LEU A 206 3.29 -13.67 -0.27
N VAL A 207 4.20 -14.57 -0.63
CA VAL A 207 5.57 -14.23 -1.02
C VAL A 207 5.84 -14.76 -2.42
N TRP A 208 6.14 -13.84 -3.34
CA TRP A 208 6.64 -14.17 -4.67
C TRP A 208 8.17 -14.21 -4.65
N GLN A 209 8.72 -15.42 -4.67
CA GLN A 209 10.16 -15.69 -4.77
C GLN A 209 10.57 -15.70 -6.25
N VAL A 210 11.06 -14.57 -6.75
CA VAL A 210 11.27 -14.35 -8.19
C VAL A 210 12.38 -15.25 -8.75
N PHE A 211 13.50 -15.41 -8.02
CA PHE A 211 14.60 -16.26 -8.48
C PHE A 211 14.29 -17.75 -8.38
N ASP A 212 13.53 -18.15 -7.36
CA ASP A 212 13.13 -19.55 -7.16
C ASP A 212 11.91 -19.94 -8.01
N GLN A 213 11.37 -18.99 -8.80
CA GLN A 213 10.17 -19.16 -9.63
C GLN A 213 9.04 -19.81 -8.84
N LYS A 214 8.76 -19.25 -7.67
CA LYS A 214 7.81 -19.82 -6.71
C LYS A 214 6.96 -18.73 -6.08
N ILE A 215 5.71 -19.07 -5.81
CA ILE A 215 4.83 -18.28 -4.95
C ILE A 215 4.44 -19.17 -3.76
N ASP A 216 4.70 -18.68 -2.56
CA ASP A 216 4.14 -19.25 -1.34
C ASP A 216 3.00 -18.36 -0.87
N TRP A 217 1.85 -18.95 -0.58
CA TRP A 217 0.71 -18.24 0.00
C TRP A 217 0.30 -18.97 1.26
N PHE A 218 0.25 -18.26 2.38
CA PHE A 218 -0.07 -18.80 3.69
C PHE A 218 -1.39 -18.25 4.22
N ASN A 219 -2.10 -19.07 4.98
CA ASN A 219 -3.23 -18.67 5.83
C ASN A 219 -2.85 -18.85 7.31
N LEU A 220 -3.27 -17.94 8.17
CA LEU A 220 -3.03 -17.99 9.60
C LEU A 220 -4.07 -18.87 10.28
N GLU A 221 -3.64 -19.99 10.86
CA GLU A 221 -4.47 -20.93 11.60
C GLU A 221 -3.87 -21.22 12.96
N ASN A 222 -4.65 -21.05 14.03
CA ASN A 222 -4.23 -21.34 15.41
C ASN A 222 -2.89 -20.68 15.81
N GLY A 223 -2.60 -19.49 15.27
CA GLY A 223 -1.38 -18.73 15.55
C GLY A 223 -0.19 -19.05 14.65
N ASP A 224 -0.34 -19.95 13.67
CA ASP A 224 0.72 -20.33 12.74
C ASP A 224 0.30 -20.25 11.26
N TYR A 225 1.29 -20.03 10.39
CA TYR A 225 1.05 -19.96 8.95
C TYR A 225 1.09 -21.33 8.29
N ILE A 226 -0.04 -21.73 7.73
CA ILE A 226 -0.23 -22.96 6.95
C ILE A 226 -0.20 -22.61 5.46
N SER A 227 0.46 -23.43 4.66
CA SER A 227 0.54 -23.18 3.21
C SER A 227 -0.80 -23.48 2.54
N LEU A 228 -1.31 -22.53 1.76
CA LEU A 228 -2.39 -22.75 0.82
C LEU A 228 -1.82 -23.48 -0.40
N LEU A 229 -2.35 -24.66 -0.69
CA LEU A 229 -1.90 -25.48 -1.81
C LEU A 229 -2.78 -25.24 -3.03
N PRO A 230 -2.21 -25.28 -4.24
CA PRO A 230 -3.01 -25.20 -5.46
C PRO A 230 -3.95 -26.39 -5.56
N ASN A 231 -5.13 -26.15 -6.11
CA ASN A 231 -6.06 -27.20 -6.48
C ASN A 231 -5.54 -28.02 -7.70
N GLN A 232 -6.36 -28.95 -8.19
CA GLN A 232 -5.99 -29.81 -9.34
C GLN A 232 -5.71 -29.04 -10.64
N GLU A 233 -6.17 -27.79 -10.74
CA GLU A 233 -5.99 -26.91 -11.89
C GLU A 233 -4.79 -25.97 -11.72
N GLY A 234 -4.03 -26.08 -10.62
CA GLY A 234 -2.88 -25.21 -10.34
C GLY A 234 -3.26 -23.85 -9.75
N VAL A 235 -4.50 -23.69 -9.29
CA VAL A 235 -5.03 -22.42 -8.77
C VAL A 235 -5.04 -22.44 -7.24
N ILE A 236 -4.46 -21.42 -6.62
CA ILE A 236 -4.63 -21.13 -5.19
C ILE A 236 -5.82 -20.18 -5.01
N CYS A 237 -6.68 -20.46 -4.05
CA CYS A 237 -7.83 -19.65 -3.69
C CYS A 237 -7.64 -19.07 -2.29
N SER A 238 -7.78 -17.76 -2.14
CA SER A 238 -7.83 -17.10 -0.83
C SER A 238 -9.00 -17.63 0.00
N LEU A 239 -8.76 -17.81 1.30
CA LEU A 239 -9.78 -18.16 2.30
C LEU A 239 -10.39 -16.91 2.93
N VAL A 240 -9.64 -15.82 3.04
CA VAL A 240 -10.07 -14.54 3.61
C VAL A 240 -10.80 -13.67 2.59
N PHE A 241 -10.40 -13.76 1.32
CA PHE A 241 -11.00 -13.05 0.20
C PHE A 241 -11.58 -14.03 -0.83
N PRO A 242 -12.74 -14.67 -0.55
CA PRO A 242 -13.38 -15.59 -1.49
C PRO A 242 -13.49 -14.99 -2.90
N GLY A 243 -13.04 -15.72 -3.91
CA GLY A 243 -12.99 -15.26 -5.31
C GLY A 243 -11.66 -14.61 -5.72
N LEU A 244 -10.76 -14.30 -4.79
CA LEU A 244 -9.37 -13.94 -5.09
C LEU A 244 -8.59 -15.22 -5.44
N TRP A 245 -8.67 -15.62 -6.71
CA TRP A 245 -8.03 -16.83 -7.23
C TRP A 245 -6.79 -16.48 -8.04
N LEU A 246 -5.77 -17.34 -7.95
CA LEU A 246 -4.47 -17.15 -8.59
C LEU A 246 -3.98 -18.44 -9.25
N ASP A 247 -3.86 -18.42 -10.58
CA ASP A 247 -3.13 -19.43 -11.34
C ASP A 247 -1.62 -19.17 -11.19
N ILE A 248 -0.95 -20.03 -10.41
CA ILE A 248 0.44 -19.82 -9.98
C ILE A 248 1.39 -19.90 -11.17
N SER A 249 1.19 -20.88 -12.05
CA SER A 249 2.02 -21.05 -13.24
C SER A 249 1.85 -19.87 -14.20
N ALA A 250 0.61 -19.39 -14.38
CA ALA A 250 0.36 -18.22 -15.22
C ALA A 250 1.03 -16.96 -14.68
N MET A 251 0.94 -16.71 -13.36
CA MET A 251 1.55 -15.53 -12.73
C MET A 251 3.08 -15.57 -12.85
N LEU A 252 3.71 -16.71 -12.53
CA LEU A 252 5.16 -16.89 -12.63
C LEU A 252 5.69 -16.70 -14.06
N ASN A 253 4.92 -17.14 -15.07
CA ASN A 253 5.25 -16.98 -16.48
C ASN A 253 4.84 -15.62 -17.07
N GLY A 254 4.26 -14.72 -16.28
CA GLY A 254 3.79 -13.41 -16.74
C GLY A 254 2.58 -13.48 -17.69
N ASN A 255 1.85 -14.59 -17.73
CA ASN A 255 0.63 -14.73 -18.53
C ASN A 255 -0.56 -14.06 -17.83
N MET A 256 -0.57 -12.73 -17.83
CA MET A 256 -1.59 -11.95 -17.14
C MET A 256 -2.99 -12.12 -17.72
N SER A 257 -3.13 -12.50 -19.00
CA SER A 257 -4.45 -12.83 -19.55
C SER A 257 -5.07 -14.00 -18.80
N ARG A 258 -4.31 -15.09 -18.62
CA ARG A 258 -4.78 -16.27 -17.89
C ARG A 258 -5.00 -15.97 -16.41
N VAL A 259 -4.13 -15.19 -15.77
CA VAL A 259 -4.30 -14.76 -14.37
C VAL A 259 -5.64 -14.03 -14.20
N LEU A 260 -5.94 -13.07 -15.09
CA LEU A 260 -7.17 -12.29 -15.00
C LEU A 260 -8.41 -13.10 -15.38
N ASP A 261 -8.32 -14.08 -16.28
CA ASP A 261 -9.42 -15.00 -16.59
C ASP A 261 -9.78 -15.86 -15.38
N ILE A 262 -8.78 -16.38 -14.67
CA ILE A 262 -8.98 -17.18 -13.45
C ILE A 262 -9.52 -16.32 -12.31
N LEU A 263 -8.97 -15.13 -12.11
CA LEU A 263 -9.51 -14.17 -11.15
C LEU A 263 -10.97 -13.84 -11.48
N LYS A 264 -11.30 -13.60 -12.74
CA LYS A 264 -12.67 -13.33 -13.19
C LYS A 264 -13.59 -14.51 -12.91
N ALA A 265 -13.12 -15.76 -13.07
CA ALA A 265 -13.90 -16.92 -12.68
C ALA A 265 -14.21 -16.90 -11.17
N GLY A 266 -13.22 -16.58 -10.33
CA GLY A 266 -13.40 -16.44 -8.88
C GLY A 266 -14.35 -15.32 -8.48
N ILE A 267 -14.24 -14.14 -9.10
CA ILE A 267 -15.17 -13.01 -8.89
C ILE A 267 -16.62 -13.36 -9.28
N ASN A 268 -16.82 -14.26 -10.25
CA ASN A 268 -18.16 -14.70 -10.65
C ASN A 268 -18.65 -15.92 -9.85
N SER A 269 -17.89 -16.39 -8.86
CA SER A 269 -18.25 -17.56 -8.06
C SER A 269 -19.32 -17.23 -7.01
N VAL A 270 -20.01 -18.26 -6.54
CA VAL A 270 -21.05 -18.10 -5.51
C VAL A 270 -20.43 -17.60 -4.19
N GLU A 271 -19.26 -18.10 -3.84
CA GLU A 271 -18.54 -17.76 -2.62
C GLU A 271 -18.16 -16.26 -2.57
N HIS A 272 -17.79 -15.67 -3.71
CA HIS A 272 -17.53 -14.23 -3.80
C HIS A 272 -18.81 -13.41 -3.65
N GLN A 273 -19.93 -13.86 -4.24
CA GLN A 273 -21.21 -13.17 -4.09
C GLN A 273 -21.71 -13.20 -2.64
N GLU A 274 -21.59 -14.34 -1.96
CA GLU A 274 -21.89 -14.48 -0.53
C GLU A 274 -20.98 -13.59 0.33
N PHE A 275 -19.69 -13.50 -0.03
CA PHE A 275 -18.75 -12.61 0.64
C PHE A 275 -19.15 -11.14 0.53
N ILE A 276 -19.52 -10.66 -0.67
CA ILE A 276 -20.00 -9.27 -0.87
C ILE A 276 -21.26 -9.00 -0.04
N GLN A 277 -22.20 -9.94 0.01
CA GLN A 277 -23.42 -9.80 0.82
C GLN A 277 -23.07 -9.64 2.30
N LYS A 278 -22.16 -10.48 2.81
CA LYS A 278 -21.69 -10.40 4.20
C LYS A 278 -21.03 -9.06 4.52
N LEU A 279 -20.16 -8.57 3.64
CA LEU A 279 -19.49 -7.27 3.82
C LEU A 279 -20.51 -6.13 3.90
N THR A 280 -21.49 -6.12 2.99
CA THR A 280 -22.51 -5.06 2.90
C THR A 280 -23.48 -5.10 4.08
N ALA A 281 -23.86 -6.31 4.55
CA ALA A 281 -24.72 -6.48 5.73
C ALA A 281 -24.03 -5.95 7.00
N THR A 282 -22.73 -6.20 7.14
CA THR A 282 -21.92 -5.72 8.27
C THR A 282 -21.84 -4.18 8.26
N GLN A 283 -21.62 -3.59 7.08
CA GLN A 283 -21.60 -2.13 6.90
C GLN A 283 -22.93 -1.46 7.29
N SER A 284 -24.05 -2.12 7.02
CA SER A 284 -25.39 -1.56 7.20
C SER A 284 -25.92 -1.65 8.64
N GLY A 285 -25.15 -2.21 9.58
CA GLY A 285 -25.53 -2.30 10.98
C GLY A 285 -26.58 -3.38 11.28
N GLU A 286 -26.76 -4.38 10.42
CA GLU A 286 -27.53 -5.60 10.75
C GLU A 286 -26.72 -6.61 11.58
N ALA A 287 -25.82 -6.12 12.44
CA ALA A 287 -25.24 -6.90 13.51
C ALA A 287 -26.11 -6.71 14.76
N LYS A 288 -27.01 -7.68 14.98
CA LYS A 288 -27.71 -7.86 16.26
C LYS A 288 -26.73 -8.08 17.41
#